data_AF-A0A3B7MI56-F1
#
_entry.id   AF-A0A3B7MI56-F1
#
_cell.length_a   1.000
_cell.length_b   1.000
_cell.length_c   1.000
_cell.angle_alpha   90.00
_cell.angle_beta   90.00
_cell.angle_gamma   90.00
#
_symmetry.space_group_name_H-M   'P 1'
#
loop_
_entity.id
_entity.type
_entity.pdbx_description
1 polymer ?
#
loop_
_entity_poly.entity_id
_entity_poly.type
_entity_poly.pdbx_seq_one_letter_code
_entity_poly.pdbx_strand_id
1 'polypeptide(L)'
;MSFLKEHLAGNHYHWLTAPVGTAFSGSPGRRLFDPFNGLQVLYIINYFGEAIGKLTIDQGRKLETLMLKELPTTIKSEMGVFNWLREQYMYEAD
;
A
#
# COMPACT_ATOMS: atom_id res chain seq x y z
N MET A 1 5.69 7.14 -12.09
CA MET A 1 6.25 5.78 -12.21
C MET A 1 5.31 4.85 -11.48
N SER A 2 4.96 3.71 -12.06
CA SER A 2 4.16 2.70 -11.37
C SER A 2 5.08 1.72 -10.63
N PHE A 3 4.80 1.50 -9.36
CA PHE A 3 5.46 0.48 -8.55
C PHE A 3 4.90 -0.90 -8.90
N LEU A 4 5.76 -1.80 -9.36
CA LEU A 4 5.37 -3.10 -9.90
C LEU A 4 5.57 -4.20 -8.86
N LYS A 5 4.94 -5.35 -9.11
CA LYS A 5 5.12 -6.57 -8.29
C LYS A 5 6.59 -6.93 -8.07
N GLU A 6 7.43 -6.78 -9.09
CA GLU A 6 8.87 -7.07 -9.03
C GLU A 6 9.66 -6.09 -8.17
N HIS A 7 9.08 -4.94 -7.82
CA HIS A 7 9.72 -3.97 -6.93
C HIS A 7 9.50 -4.30 -5.45
N LEU A 8 8.46 -5.07 -5.10
CA LEU A 8 8.22 -5.54 -3.74
C LEU A 8 9.41 -6.38 -3.25
N ALA A 9 9.77 -6.20 -1.98
CA ALA A 9 10.82 -6.98 -1.32
C ALA A 9 10.26 -8.25 -0.64
N GLY A 10 8.97 -8.26 -0.30
CA GLY A 10 8.31 -9.36 0.40
C GLY A 10 8.09 -10.58 -0.49
N ASN A 11 8.45 -11.75 0.05
CA ASN A 11 8.21 -13.07 -0.55
C ASN A 11 7.03 -13.82 0.11
N HIS A 12 6.36 -13.21 1.09
CA HIS A 12 5.29 -13.80 1.89
C HIS A 12 3.89 -13.51 1.33
N TYR A 13 3.79 -12.85 0.18
CA TYR A 13 2.51 -12.41 -0.36
C TYR A 13 1.66 -13.55 -0.92
N HIS A 14 0.40 -13.55 -0.53
CA HIS A 14 -0.64 -14.30 -1.23
C HIS A 14 -1.12 -13.48 -2.43
N TRP A 15 -0.87 -14.01 -3.62
CA TRP A 15 -1.35 -13.44 -4.87
C TRP A 15 -2.70 -14.06 -5.22
N LEU A 16 -3.74 -13.67 -4.48
CA LEU A 16 -5.10 -14.12 -4.75
C LEU A 16 -5.49 -13.68 -6.17
N THR A 17 -5.92 -14.62 -7.00
CA THR A 17 -6.52 -14.33 -8.32
C THR A 17 -7.92 -13.75 -8.12
N ALA A 18 -8.00 -12.50 -7.66
CA ALA A 18 -9.22 -11.72 -7.87
C ALA A 18 -9.36 -11.45 -9.39
N PRO A 19 -10.57 -11.41 -9.96
CA PRO A 19 -10.74 -11.06 -11.37
C PRO A 19 -10.04 -9.73 -11.64
N VAL A 20 -9.03 -9.82 -12.50
CA VAL A 20 -8.10 -8.75 -12.86
C VAL A 20 -8.90 -7.64 -13.52
N GLY A 21 -9.29 -6.61 -12.76
CA GLY A 21 -9.91 -5.42 -13.35
C GLY A 21 -10.85 -4.61 -12.46
N THR A 22 -11.45 -5.19 -11.41
CA THR A 22 -12.53 -4.49 -10.68
C THR A 22 -12.37 -4.36 -9.17
N ALA A 23 -11.48 -5.13 -8.52
CA ALA A 23 -11.44 -5.15 -7.06
C ALA A 23 -10.65 -3.99 -6.41
N PHE A 24 -9.59 -3.49 -7.07
CA PHE A 24 -8.65 -2.51 -6.51
C PHE A 24 -8.45 -1.30 -7.45
N SER A 25 -9.54 -0.76 -7.96
CA SER A 25 -9.56 0.48 -8.75
C SER A 25 -10.31 1.58 -8.00
N GLY A 26 -10.02 2.85 -8.37
CA GLY A 26 -10.57 4.01 -7.70
C GLY A 26 -9.86 4.35 -6.39
N SER A 27 -10.48 5.19 -5.56
CA SER A 27 -9.95 5.63 -4.27
C SER A 27 -10.05 4.52 -3.19
N PRO A 28 -9.10 4.47 -2.23
CA PRO A 28 -9.14 3.58 -1.08
C PRO A 28 -10.48 3.67 -0.38
N GLY A 29 -11.06 2.51 -0.05
CA GLY A 29 -12.42 2.45 0.48
C GLY A 29 -12.50 1.90 1.90
N ARG A 30 -13.71 1.45 2.27
CA ARG A 30 -13.96 0.69 3.50
C ARG A 30 -13.59 -0.80 3.35
N ARG A 31 -13.00 -1.20 2.23
CA ARG A 31 -12.52 -2.58 2.00
C ARG A 31 -11.49 -2.93 3.06
N LEU A 32 -11.56 -4.16 3.57
CA LEU A 32 -10.57 -4.66 4.52
C LEU A 32 -9.22 -4.78 3.82
N PHE A 33 -8.21 -4.22 4.47
CA PHE A 33 -6.83 -4.31 4.06
C PHE A 33 -6.17 -5.55 4.67
N ASP A 34 -5.48 -6.30 3.84
CA ASP A 34 -4.67 -7.45 4.21
C ASP A 34 -3.22 -7.17 3.80
N PRO A 35 -2.29 -6.96 4.76
CA PRO A 35 -0.89 -6.70 4.46
C PRO A 35 -0.19 -7.92 3.85
N PHE A 36 -0.79 -9.12 3.88
CA PHE A 36 -0.28 -10.31 3.24
C PHE A 36 -0.83 -10.50 1.81
N ASN A 37 -1.78 -9.67 1.37
CA ASN A 37 -2.28 -9.68 0.00
C ASN A 37 -1.46 -8.75 -0.89
N GLY A 38 -0.63 -9.33 -1.75
CA GLY A 38 0.28 -8.58 -2.61
C GLY A 38 -0.43 -7.60 -3.56
N LEU A 39 -1.67 -7.89 -3.98
CA LEU A 39 -2.44 -6.98 -4.84
C LEU A 39 -2.90 -5.73 -4.07
N GLN A 40 -3.33 -5.90 -2.81
CA GLN A 40 -3.76 -4.77 -1.99
C GLN A 40 -2.59 -3.88 -1.57
N VAL A 41 -1.46 -4.49 -1.23
CA VAL A 41 -0.23 -3.76 -0.92
C VAL A 41 0.23 -2.93 -2.13
N LEU A 42 0.29 -3.52 -3.32
CA LEU A 42 0.61 -2.79 -4.55
C LEU A 42 -0.36 -1.65 -4.83
N TYR A 43 -1.66 -1.90 -4.64
CA TYR A 43 -2.69 -0.89 -4.85
C TYR A 43 -2.47 0.33 -3.93
N ILE A 44 -2.29 0.10 -2.63
CA ILE A 44 -2.06 1.17 -1.66
C ILE A 44 -0.77 1.93 -1.95
N ILE A 45 0.34 1.24 -2.24
CA ILE A 45 1.63 1.87 -2.56
C ILE A 45 1.50 2.77 -3.80
N ASN A 46 0.90 2.27 -4.87
CA ASN A 46 0.72 3.05 -6.10
C ASN A 46 -0.22 4.24 -5.88
N TYR A 47 -1.35 4.03 -5.21
CA TYR A 47 -2.29 5.11 -4.93
C TYR A 47 -1.67 6.21 -4.05
N PHE A 48 -0.90 5.80 -3.03
CA PHE A 48 -0.14 6.74 -2.22
C PHE A 48 0.90 7.51 -3.04
N GLY A 49 1.63 6.81 -3.92
CA GLY A 49 2.60 7.39 -4.84
C GLY A 49 2.00 8.43 -5.79
N GLU A 50 0.78 8.20 -6.27
CA GLU A 50 0.01 9.17 -7.06
C GLU A 50 -0.36 10.40 -6.22
N ALA A 51 -0.79 10.20 -4.96
CA ALA A 51 -1.17 11.29 -4.06
C ALA A 51 0.00 12.23 -3.70
N ILE A 52 1.23 11.71 -3.63
CA ILE A 52 2.44 12.51 -3.37
C ILE A 52 3.18 12.95 -4.66
N GLY A 53 2.63 12.63 -5.83
CA GLY A 53 3.12 13.06 -7.14
C GLY A 53 4.30 12.27 -7.72
N LYS A 54 5.17 11.68 -6.90
CA LYS A 54 6.21 10.76 -7.37
C LYS A 54 6.64 9.80 -6.27
N LEU A 55 6.66 8.52 -6.62
CA LEU A 55 7.21 7.46 -5.77
C LEU A 55 8.44 6.83 -6.44
N THR A 56 9.53 6.70 -5.70
CA THR A 56 10.69 5.91 -6.08
C THR A 56 10.55 4.46 -5.62
N ILE A 57 11.35 3.54 -6.18
CA ILE A 57 11.36 2.14 -5.72
C ILE A 57 11.73 2.04 -4.23
N ASP A 58 12.70 2.83 -3.76
CA ASP A 58 13.10 2.84 -2.34
C ASP A 58 11.95 3.28 -1.43
N GLN A 59 11.25 4.36 -1.78
CA GLN A 59 10.08 4.81 -1.04
C GLN A 59 8.97 3.76 -1.05
N GLY A 60 8.70 3.11 -2.18
CA GLY A 60 7.71 2.04 -2.24
C GLY A 60 8.04 0.85 -1.32
N ARG A 61 9.32 0.45 -1.25
CA ARG A 61 9.79 -0.60 -0.32
C ARG A 61 9.75 -0.17 1.15
N LYS A 62 9.96 1.11 1.44
CA LYS A 62 9.76 1.67 2.78
C LYS A 62 8.30 1.59 3.19
N LEU A 63 7.37 2.04 2.33
CA LEU A 63 5.93 1.94 2.58
C LEU A 63 5.47 0.49 2.77
N GLU A 64 5.98 -0.42 1.93
CA GLU A 64 5.77 -1.88 2.07
C GLU A 64 6.19 -2.38 3.45
N THR A 65 7.40 -2.04 3.88
CA THR A 65 7.96 -2.45 5.17
C THR A 65 7.16 -1.87 6.33
N LEU A 66 6.78 -0.60 6.22
CA LEU A 66 6.01 0.13 7.22
C LEU A 66 4.64 -0.52 7.43
N MET A 67 3.91 -0.79 6.35
CA MET A 67 2.62 -1.49 6.43
C MET A 67 2.74 -2.90 7.02
N LEU A 68 3.82 -3.62 6.74
CA LEU A 68 4.01 -4.98 7.22
C LEU A 68 4.36 -5.03 8.72
N LYS A 69 5.21 -4.10 9.17
CA LYS A 69 5.81 -4.16 10.52
C LYS A 69 5.12 -3.28 11.54
N GLU A 70 4.57 -2.15 11.11
CA GLU A 70 4.19 -1.06 12.00
C GLU A 70 2.72 -0.65 11.87
N LEU A 71 1.98 -1.25 10.93
CA LEU A 71 0.55 -0.97 10.78
C LEU A 71 -0.22 -1.34 12.05
N PRO A 72 -0.90 -0.39 12.72
CA PRO A 72 -1.67 -0.68 13.91
C PRO A 72 -2.82 -1.65 13.61
N THR A 73 -3.01 -2.65 14.47
CA THR A 73 -4.06 -3.68 14.31
C THR A 73 -5.50 -3.14 14.38
N THR A 74 -5.67 -1.92 14.89
CA THR A 74 -6.92 -1.16 14.91
C THR A 74 -7.29 -0.61 13.53
N ILE A 75 -6.32 -0.42 12.64
CA ILE A 75 -6.50 0.08 11.29
C ILE A 75 -6.70 -1.10 10.35
N LYS A 76 -7.93 -1.25 9.87
CA LYS A 76 -8.33 -2.42 9.09
C LYS A 76 -8.79 -2.12 7.67
N SER A 77 -9.07 -0.86 7.34
CA SER A 77 -9.57 -0.47 6.02
C SER A 77 -8.48 0.13 5.17
N GLU A 78 -8.57 -0.05 3.84
CA GLU A 78 -7.68 0.60 2.88
C GLU A 78 -7.59 2.13 3.09
N MET A 79 -8.74 2.79 3.30
CA MET A 79 -8.77 4.23 3.60
C MET A 79 -8.03 4.55 4.90
N GLY A 80 -8.19 3.72 5.93
CA GLY A 80 -7.48 3.88 7.19
C GLY A 80 -5.97 3.74 7.02
N VAL A 81 -5.53 2.74 6.26
CA VAL A 81 -4.11 2.52 5.94
C VAL A 81 -3.56 3.70 5.16
N PHE A 82 -4.27 4.18 4.14
CA PHE A 82 -3.86 5.36 3.37
C PHE A 82 -3.69 6.60 4.25
N ASN A 83 -4.66 6.90 5.12
CA ASN A 83 -4.57 8.04 6.02
C ASN A 83 -3.41 7.90 7.02
N TRP A 84 -3.21 6.70 7.55
CA TRP A 84 -2.08 6.42 8.44
C TRP A 84 -0.73 6.59 7.73
N LEU A 85 -0.57 6.10 6.50
CA LEU A 85 0.64 6.33 5.72
C LEU A 85 0.90 7.83 5.48
N ARG A 86 -0.16 8.63 5.29
CA ARG A 86 -0.02 10.08 5.15
C ARG A 86 0.49 10.72 6.42
N GLU A 87 -0.02 10.29 7.57
CA GLU A 87 0.47 10.75 8.88
C GLU A 87 1.95 10.41 9.03
N GLN A 88 2.35 9.15 8.81
CA GLN A 88 3.75 8.73 8.91
C GLN A 88 4.67 9.54 7.98
N TYR A 89 4.26 9.72 6.72
CA TYR A 89 5.05 10.46 5.73
C TYR A 89 5.17 11.96 6.05
N MET A 90 4.14 12.57 6.65
CA MET A 90 4.20 13.97 7.08
C MET A 90 5.14 14.18 8.26
N TYR A 91 5.33 13.18 9.13
CA TYR A 91 6.30 13.25 10.23
C TYR A 91 7.75 13.01 9.80
N GLU A 92 7.99 12.30 8.70
CA GLU A 92 9.35 12.07 8.17
C GLU A 92 9.89 13.23 7.31
N ALA A 93 9.07 14.24 6.99
CA ALA A 93 9.42 15.35 6.09
C ALA A 93 9.89 16.63 6.81
N ASP A 94 10.05 16.58 8.15
CA ASP A 94 10.57 17.65 9.02
C ASP A 94 11.99 17.28 9.52
#